data_AF-A0A7J9QYP0-F1
#
_entry.id   AF-A0A7J9QYP0-F1
#
_cell.length_a   1.000
_cell.length_b   1.000
_cell.length_c   1.000
_cell.angle_alpha   90.00
_cell.angle_beta   90.00
_cell.angle_gamma   90.00
#
_symmetry.space_group_name_H-M   'P 1'
#
loop_
_entity.id
_entity.type
_entity.pdbx_description
1 polymer ?
#
loop_
_entity_poly.entity_id
_entity_poly.type
_entity_poly.pdbx_seq_one_letter_code
_entity_poly.pdbx_strand_id
1 'polypeptide(L)'
;MSDEFIRVATQEINEELSGIRTILGSCLNDSDVSKNSQQIEAHMHKIKGLAPMMGKENVGHLAKTLDAILKKIVAGNNVDGFFNPLVSSIEQMTLSMEKSHDLTTIHKQVSDIATKIDD
;
A
#
# COMPACT_ATOMS: atom_id res chain seq x y z
N MET A 1 15.26 14.66 11.41
CA MET A 1 14.57 15.14 10.19
C MET A 1 14.11 16.57 10.42
N SER A 2 14.07 17.40 9.37
CA SER A 2 13.52 18.76 9.49
C SER A 2 11.99 18.74 9.40
N ASP A 3 11.34 19.72 10.03
CA ASP A 3 9.88 19.88 9.95
C ASP A 3 9.41 20.08 8.50
N GLU A 4 10.20 20.77 7.69
CA GLU A 4 9.93 20.95 6.26
C GLU A 4 9.98 19.63 5.48
N PHE A 5 10.95 18.76 5.78
CA PHE A 5 10.98 17.43 5.17
C PHE A 5 9.73 16.63 5.54
N ILE A 6 9.34 16.63 6.82
CA ILE A 6 8.16 15.89 7.29
C ILE A 6 6.90 16.43 6.59
N ARG A 7 6.78 17.75 6.46
CA ARG A 7 5.63 18.39 5.77
C ARG A 7 5.55 17.98 4.30
N VAL A 8 6.66 18.07 3.57
CA VAL A 8 6.71 17.69 2.15
C VAL A 8 6.46 16.20 1.96
N ALA A 9 7.10 15.34 2.75
CA ALA A 9 6.92 13.90 2.67
C ALA A 9 5.48 13.48 3.05
N THR A 10 4.85 14.17 4.01
CA THR A 10 3.43 13.95 4.34
C THR A 10 2.53 14.26 3.14
N GLN A 11 2.77 15.40 2.49
CA GLN A 11 2.02 15.79 1.30
C GLN A 11 2.20 14.76 0.17
N GLU A 12 3.43 14.35 -0.08
CA GLU A 12 3.75 13.37 -1.12
C GLU A 12 3.07 12.02 -0.85
N ILE A 13 3.16 11.47 0.36
CA ILE A 13 2.46 10.21 0.70
C ILE A 13 0.94 10.33 0.48
N ASN A 14 0.34 11.47 0.84
CA ASN A 14 -1.09 11.67 0.64
C ASN A 14 -1.47 11.76 -0.85
N GLU A 15 -0.60 12.35 -1.68
CA GLU A 15 -0.76 12.37 -3.14
C GLU A 15 -0.64 10.96 -3.73
N GLU A 16 0.33 10.17 -3.28
CA GLU A 16 0.50 8.78 -3.70
C GLU A 16 -0.72 7.92 -3.30
N LEU A 17 -1.22 8.04 -2.06
CA LEU A 17 -2.45 7.36 -1.60
C LEU A 17 -3.69 7.80 -2.40
N SER A 18 -3.76 9.07 -2.77
CA SER A 18 -4.84 9.59 -3.62
C SER A 18 -4.78 8.99 -5.03
N GLY A 19 -3.59 8.91 -5.63
CA GLY A 19 -3.38 8.26 -6.92
C GLY A 19 -3.81 6.80 -6.92
N ILE A 20 -3.45 6.04 -5.89
CA ILE A 20 -3.92 4.66 -5.74
C ILE A 20 -5.45 4.61 -5.62
N ARG A 21 -6.09 5.49 -4.83
CA ARG A 21 -7.56 5.54 -4.73
C ARG A 21 -8.24 5.82 -6.07
N THR A 22 -7.68 6.71 -6.89
CA THR A 22 -8.20 6.96 -8.25
C THR A 22 -8.16 5.71 -9.11
N ILE A 23 -7.06 4.95 -9.08
CA ILE A 23 -6.93 3.69 -9.81
C ILE A 23 -7.94 2.66 -9.29
N LEU A 24 -8.01 2.47 -7.97
CA LEU A 24 -8.91 1.51 -7.32
C LEU A 24 -10.38 1.84 -7.53
N GLY A 25 -10.75 3.11 -7.73
CA GLY A 25 -12.12 3.50 -8.08
C GLY A 25 -12.64 2.90 -9.40
N SER A 26 -11.75 2.38 -10.24
CA SER A 26 -12.10 1.65 -11.46
C SER A 26 -11.94 0.13 -11.36
N CYS A 27 -11.46 -0.39 -10.22
CA CYS A 27 -11.23 -1.80 -9.98
C CYS A 27 -12.42 -2.43 -9.25
N LEU A 28 -12.86 -3.61 -9.69
CA LEU A 28 -13.97 -4.34 -9.03
C LEU A 28 -13.52 -5.67 -8.41
N ASN A 29 -12.33 -6.16 -8.77
CA ASN A 29 -11.84 -7.50 -8.42
C ASN A 29 -10.32 -7.60 -8.63
N ASP A 30 -9.77 -8.79 -8.35
CA ASP A 30 -8.34 -9.08 -8.47
C ASP A 30 -7.80 -8.93 -9.90
N SER A 31 -8.61 -9.23 -10.92
CA SER A 31 -8.20 -9.07 -12.33
C SER A 31 -7.95 -7.60 -12.66
N ASP A 32 -8.77 -6.69 -12.15
CA ASP A 32 -8.60 -5.26 -12.39
C ASP A 32 -7.39 -4.72 -11.63
N VAL A 33 -7.13 -5.22 -10.42
CA VAL A 33 -5.88 -4.93 -9.68
C VAL A 33 -4.67 -5.44 -10.45
N SER A 34 -4.74 -6.65 -11.01
CA SER A 34 -3.64 -7.23 -11.79
C SER A 34 -3.31 -6.38 -13.03
N LYS A 35 -4.33 -5.94 -13.78
CA LYS A 35 -4.15 -5.02 -14.93
C LYS A 35 -3.50 -3.69 -14.55
N ASN A 36 -3.74 -3.20 -13.33
CA ASN A 36 -3.21 -1.93 -12.84
C ASN A 36 -2.01 -2.07 -11.90
N SER A 37 -1.53 -3.30 -11.68
CA SER A 37 -0.55 -3.64 -10.63
C SER A 37 0.74 -2.85 -10.73
N GLN A 38 1.23 -2.59 -11.94
CA GLN A 38 2.45 -1.80 -12.17
C GLN A 38 2.31 -0.34 -11.68
N GLN A 39 1.16 0.28 -11.92
CA GLN A 39 0.91 1.66 -11.48
C GLN A 39 0.75 1.72 -9.96
N ILE A 40 0.01 0.77 -9.37
CA ILE A 40 -0.19 0.68 -7.93
C ILE A 40 1.15 0.39 -7.22
N GLU A 41 1.99 -0.48 -7.76
CA GLU A 41 3.32 -0.79 -7.22
C GLU A 41 4.21 0.46 -7.15
N ALA A 42 4.23 1.28 -8.21
CA ALA A 42 5.05 2.49 -8.24
C ALA A 42 4.69 3.47 -7.12
N HIS A 43 3.39 3.65 -6.85
CA HIS A 43 2.92 4.45 -5.71
C HIS A 43 3.35 3.81 -4.37
N MET A 44 3.12 2.50 -4.21
CA MET A 44 3.45 1.76 -2.99
C MET A 44 4.96 1.81 -2.68
N HIS A 45 5.80 1.76 -3.71
CA HIS A 45 7.25 1.83 -3.61
C HIS A 45 7.74 3.14 -2.98
N LYS A 46 7.13 4.27 -3.36
CA LYS A 46 7.44 5.58 -2.79
C LYS A 46 6.98 5.68 -1.35
N ILE A 47 5.75 5.24 -1.05
CA ILE A 47 5.20 5.24 0.32
C ILE A 47 6.09 4.41 1.26
N LYS A 48 6.53 3.22 0.81
CA LYS A 48 7.46 2.35 1.53
C LYS A 48 8.76 3.05 1.91
N GLY A 49 9.28 3.91 1.03
CA GLY A 49 10.51 4.68 1.29
C GLY A 49 10.28 5.88 2.22
N LEU A 50 9.22 6.65 1.98
CA LEU A 50 8.97 7.91 2.67
C LEU A 50 8.39 7.73 4.08
N ALA A 51 7.50 6.76 4.29
CA ALA A 51 6.78 6.64 5.55
C ALA A 51 7.71 6.39 6.77
N PRO A 52 8.70 5.48 6.72
CA PRO A 52 9.66 5.30 7.82
C PRO A 52 10.50 6.56 8.08
N MET A 53 10.86 7.30 7.03
CA MET A 53 11.62 8.56 7.14
C MET A 53 10.86 9.63 7.93
N MET A 54 9.53 9.49 8.07
CA MET A 54 8.66 10.35 8.86
C MET A 54 8.29 9.77 10.24
N GLY A 55 8.87 8.63 10.62
CA GLY A 55 8.50 7.90 11.84
C GLY A 55 7.18 7.13 11.74
N LYS A 56 6.63 6.95 10.53
CA LYS A 56 5.42 6.16 10.27
C LYS A 56 5.78 4.72 9.88
N GLU A 57 6.50 4.04 10.77
CA GLU A 57 7.05 2.69 10.54
C GLU A 57 5.98 1.67 10.11
N ASN A 58 4.81 1.68 10.76
CA ASN A 58 3.73 0.73 10.43
C ASN A 58 3.19 0.96 9.01
N VAL A 59 3.02 2.22 8.59
CA VAL A 59 2.62 2.53 7.20
C VAL A 59 3.69 2.05 6.22
N GLY A 60 4.97 2.31 6.51
CA GLY A 60 6.08 1.85 5.69
C GLY A 60 6.17 0.33 5.60
N HIS A 61 5.92 -0.39 6.71
CA HIS A 61 5.92 -1.84 6.74
C HIS A 61 4.75 -2.42 5.92
N LEU A 62 3.56 -1.84 6.02
CA LEU A 62 2.40 -2.28 5.25
C LEU A 62 2.64 -2.06 3.75
N ALA A 63 3.16 -0.88 3.40
CA ALA A 63 3.58 -0.55 2.06
C ALA A 63 4.63 -1.51 1.51
N LYS A 64 5.61 -1.91 2.32
CA LYS A 64 6.61 -2.91 1.94
C LYS A 64 5.97 -4.25 1.57
N THR A 65 5.02 -4.73 2.35
CA THR A 65 4.37 -6.02 2.08
C THR A 65 3.49 -5.95 0.83
N LEU A 66 2.73 -4.86 0.65
CA LEU A 66 1.92 -4.64 -0.55
C LEU A 66 2.78 -4.48 -1.82
N ASP A 67 3.88 -3.74 -1.75
CA ASP A 67 4.90 -3.60 -2.82
C ASP A 67 5.43 -4.96 -3.26
N ALA A 68 5.71 -5.86 -2.30
CA ALA A 68 6.18 -7.21 -2.61
C ALA A 68 5.10 -8.05 -3.32
N ILE A 69 3.86 -8.02 -2.86
CA ILE A 69 2.74 -8.74 -3.50
C ILE A 69 2.51 -8.20 -4.92
N LEU A 70 2.44 -6.89 -5.08
CA LEU A 70 2.22 -6.24 -6.37
C LEU A 70 3.33 -6.56 -7.37
N LYS A 71 4.60 -6.63 -6.94
CA LYS A 71 5.70 -7.09 -7.80
C LYS A 71 5.52 -8.51 -8.31
N LYS A 72 5.00 -9.42 -7.49
CA LYS A 72 4.69 -10.79 -7.94
C LYS A 72 3.58 -10.80 -8.98
N ILE A 73 2.55 -9.97 -8.79
CA ILE A 73 1.47 -9.80 -9.76
C ILE A 73 1.99 -9.23 -11.08
N VAL A 74 2.85 -8.19 -11.02
CA VAL A 74 3.53 -7.63 -12.20
C VAL A 74 4.38 -8.67 -12.92
N ALA A 75 5.00 -9.60 -12.18
CA ALA A 75 5.75 -10.72 -12.74
C ALA A 75 4.87 -11.84 -13.33
N GLY A 76 3.54 -11.71 -13.28
CA GLY A 76 2.58 -12.63 -13.88
C GLY A 76 1.98 -13.67 -12.92
N ASN A 77 2.25 -13.58 -11.62
CA ASN A 77 1.63 -14.47 -10.64
C ASN A 77 0.16 -14.07 -10.42
N ASN A 78 -0.74 -15.05 -10.43
CA ASN A 78 -2.13 -14.80 -10.03
C ASN A 78 -2.23 -14.77 -8.51
N VAL A 79 -2.94 -13.79 -7.97
CA VAL A 79 -3.15 -13.63 -6.52
C VAL A 79 -4.63 -13.39 -6.29
N ASP A 80 -5.32 -14.42 -5.81
CA ASP A 80 -6.75 -14.37 -5.54
C ASP A 80 -7.03 -13.78 -4.15
N GLY A 81 -8.11 -13.01 -4.03
CA GLY A 81 -8.56 -12.39 -2.79
C GLY A 81 -7.72 -11.21 -2.32
N PHE A 82 -6.95 -10.57 -3.21
CA PHE A 82 -6.06 -9.45 -2.88
C PHE A 82 -6.77 -8.09 -2.92
N PHE A 83 -7.80 -7.93 -3.75
CA PHE A 83 -8.50 -6.67 -3.97
C PHE A 83 -9.03 -6.04 -2.68
N ASN A 84 -9.82 -6.77 -1.88
CA ASN A 84 -10.41 -6.23 -0.65
C ASN A 84 -9.32 -5.86 0.39
N PRO A 85 -8.31 -6.71 0.66
CA PRO A 85 -7.17 -6.36 1.50
C PRO A 85 -6.39 -5.15 1.01
N LEU A 86 -6.20 -4.99 -0.31
CA LEU A 86 -5.55 -3.82 -0.89
C LEU A 86 -6.36 -2.56 -0.62
N VAL A 87 -7.66 -2.54 -0.94
CA VAL A 87 -8.56 -1.40 -0.68
C VAL A 87 -8.54 -1.01 0.80
N SER A 88 -8.72 -1.99 1.70
CA SER A 88 -8.71 -1.74 3.14
C SER A 88 -7.37 -1.21 3.64
N SER A 89 -6.26 -1.67 3.05
CA SER A 89 -4.93 -1.14 3.37
C SER A 89 -4.79 0.32 3.00
N ILE A 90 -5.27 0.74 1.82
CA ILE A 90 -5.19 2.14 1.39
C ILE A 90 -6.02 3.03 2.33
N GLU A 91 -7.22 2.60 2.70
CA GLU A 91 -8.06 3.31 3.67
C GLU A 91 -7.38 3.45 5.03
N GLN A 92 -6.83 2.36 5.57
CA GLN A 92 -6.18 2.37 6.88
C GLN A 92 -4.87 3.18 6.89
N MET A 93 -4.08 3.13 5.81
CA MET A 93 -2.90 4.00 5.67
C MET A 93 -3.31 5.47 5.64
N THR A 94 -4.37 5.81 4.91
CA THR A 94 -4.90 7.18 4.87
C THR A 94 -5.28 7.67 6.27
N LEU A 95 -6.04 6.86 7.02
CA LEU A 95 -6.42 7.17 8.40
C LEU A 95 -5.19 7.31 9.31
N SER A 96 -4.16 6.48 9.12
CA SER A 96 -2.91 6.51 9.89
C SER A 96 -2.05 7.75 9.61
N MET A 97 -2.18 8.33 8.41
CA MET A 97 -1.51 9.60 8.07
C MET A 97 -2.16 10.79 8.78
N GLU A 98 -3.49 10.79 8.93
CA GLU A 98 -4.24 11.86 9.60
C GLU A 98 -4.20 11.78 11.13
N LYS A 99 -4.31 10.56 11.68
CA LYS A 99 -4.38 10.32 13.13
C LYS A 99 -3.66 9.03 13.51
N SER A 100 -3.38 8.86 14.80
CA SER A 100 -2.88 7.57 15.30
C SER A 100 -3.95 6.49 15.07
N HIS A 101 -3.65 5.53 14.20
CA HIS A 101 -4.54 4.42 13.84
C HIS A 101 -3.78 3.11 13.92
N ASP A 102 -4.42 2.10 14.52
CA ASP A 102 -3.85 0.76 14.64
C ASP A 102 -3.93 0.03 13.30
N LEU A 103 -2.79 -0.46 12.82
CA LEU A 103 -2.66 -1.20 11.55
C LEU A 103 -2.46 -2.71 11.77
N THR A 104 -2.47 -3.19 13.02
CA THR A 104 -2.10 -4.57 13.37
C THR A 104 -2.95 -5.60 12.62
N THR A 105 -4.26 -5.37 12.54
CA THR A 105 -5.19 -6.29 11.84
C THR A 105 -4.89 -6.38 10.34
N ILE A 106 -4.68 -5.24 9.68
CA ILE A 106 -4.42 -5.23 8.24
C ILE A 106 -3.03 -5.76 7.89
N HIS A 107 -2.04 -5.51 8.75
CA HIS A 107 -0.72 -6.14 8.63
C HIS A 107 -0.82 -7.66 8.60
N LYS A 108 -1.62 -8.23 9.52
CA LYS A 108 -1.83 -9.68 9.57
C LYS A 108 -2.51 -10.18 8.29
N GLN A 109 -3.62 -9.55 7.89
CA GLN A 109 -4.36 -9.93 6.68
C GLN A 109 -3.49 -9.93 5.42
N VAL A 110 -2.70 -8.86 5.21
CA VAL A 110 -1.83 -8.76 4.04
C VAL A 110 -0.66 -9.74 4.13
N SER A 111 -0.13 -9.99 5.32
CA SER A 111 0.93 -11.00 5.51
C SER A 111 0.43 -12.41 5.20
N ASP A 112 -0.78 -12.77 5.63
CA ASP A 112 -1.40 -14.07 5.34
C ASP A 112 -1.63 -14.29 3.83
N ILE A 113 -1.76 -13.22 3.04
CA ILE A 113 -1.80 -13.29 1.58
C ILE A 113 -0.41 -13.50 1.02
N ALA A 114 0.57 -12.71 1.50
CA ALA A 114 1.95 -12.79 1.02
C ALA A 114 2.51 -14.22 1.17
N THR A 115 2.24 -14.88 2.31
CA THR A 115 2.70 -16.26 2.56
C THR A 115 2.09 -17.26 1.59
N LYS A 116 0.81 -17.11 1.21
CA LYS A 116 0.13 -18.02 0.27
C LYS A 116 0.69 -17.95 -1.16
N ILE A 117 1.42 -16.89 -1.51
CA ILE A 117 2.01 -16.73 -2.84
C ILE A 117 3.41 -17.35 -2.90
N ASP A 118 4.06 -17.56 -1.76
CA ASP A 118 5.40 -18.18 -1.68
C ASP A 118 5.37 -19.72 -1.56
N ASP A 119 4.18 -20.31 -1.37
CA ASP A 119 3.94 -21.75 -1.30
C ASP A 119 3.61 -22.35 -2.68
#